data_AF-A0A444W5Y4-F1
#
_entry.id   AF-A0A444W5Y4-F1
#
_cell.length_a   1.000
_cell.length_b   1.000
_cell.length_c   1.000
_cell.angle_alpha   90.00
_cell.angle_beta   90.00
_cell.angle_gamma   90.00
#
_symmetry.space_group_name_H-M   'P 1'
#
loop_
_entity.id
_entity.type
_entity.pdbx_description
1 polymer ?
#
loop_
_entity_poly.entity_id
_entity_poly.type
_entity_poly.pdbx_seq_one_letter_code
_entity_poly.pdbx_strand_id
1 'polypeptide(L)'
;MKKLYLVLPVFLLFITCSDENTKEAKTAVNTMNVRVVHDDDPPTGQGDIPRSKLVYKSFDHNSFTLTELCERYKSDIEVTAPDYHDNLKNFWFSIIGDRIISEGSDEVKKYFIEEQLGLQNNLMNIERFYKLLLASPLTEEEGLVASNTFYEINEEAIAGLQWKSEKEEMAKRRELVYTKRTYEILIRSSK
;
A
#
# COMPACT_ATOMS: atom_id res chain seq x y z
N MET A 1 -64.53 -11.35 -41.33
CA MET A 1 -64.42 -11.87 -39.95
C MET A 1 -63.35 -11.06 -39.23
N LYS A 2 -63.70 -10.44 -38.10
CA LYS A 2 -62.79 -9.67 -37.25
C LYS A 2 -61.84 -10.63 -36.52
N LYS A 3 -60.53 -10.36 -36.54
CA LYS A 3 -59.65 -10.54 -35.38
C LYS A 3 -58.63 -9.41 -35.35
N LEU A 4 -58.83 -8.57 -34.34
CA LEU A 4 -57.98 -7.51 -33.81
C LEU A 4 -56.84 -8.17 -33.01
N TYR A 5 -55.93 -7.32 -32.50
CA TYR A 5 -54.90 -7.57 -31.48
C TYR A 5 -53.51 -7.93 -32.04
N LEU A 6 -52.42 -7.30 -31.63
CA LEU A 6 -52.20 -6.14 -30.77
C LEU A 6 -50.75 -5.72 -31.08
N VAL A 7 -50.55 -4.47 -31.49
CA VAL A 7 -49.21 -3.87 -31.53
C VAL A 7 -48.78 -3.74 -30.07
N LEU A 8 -47.80 -4.54 -29.64
CA LEU A 8 -47.19 -4.40 -28.31
C LEU A 8 -45.98 -3.46 -28.45
N PRO A 9 -46.04 -2.21 -27.95
CA PRO A 9 -44.86 -1.38 -27.83
C PRO A 9 -44.00 -1.96 -26.72
N VAL A 10 -42.75 -2.30 -27.03
CA VAL A 10 -41.72 -2.59 -26.02
C VAL A 10 -41.39 -1.26 -25.35
N PHE A 11 -42.18 -0.91 -24.34
CA PHE A 11 -41.89 0.16 -23.41
C PHE A 11 -40.62 -0.23 -22.65
N LEU A 12 -39.59 0.58 -22.88
CA LEU A 12 -38.61 1.05 -21.90
C LEU A 12 -38.92 0.58 -20.47
N LEU A 13 -38.26 -0.51 -20.05
CA LEU A 13 -38.01 -0.81 -18.64
C LEU A 13 -36.52 -0.64 -18.39
N PHE A 14 -36.07 0.61 -18.49
CA PHE A 14 -34.97 1.08 -17.65
C PHE A 14 -35.54 1.25 -16.24
N ILE A 15 -35.61 0.15 -15.49
CA ILE A 15 -35.75 0.24 -14.04
C ILE A 15 -34.33 0.41 -13.50
N THR A 16 -34.00 1.67 -13.34
CA THR A 16 -33.02 2.19 -12.41
C THR A 16 -33.44 1.79 -10.98
N CYS A 17 -32.71 0.84 -10.41
CA CYS A 17 -32.41 0.83 -8.98
C CYS A 17 -30.93 0.49 -8.87
N SER A 18 -30.11 1.43 -9.34
CA SER A 18 -28.77 1.58 -8.81
C SER A 18 -28.98 1.94 -7.34
N ASP A 19 -28.77 0.98 -6.45
CA ASP A 19 -28.39 1.32 -5.08
C ASP A 19 -27.02 1.99 -5.18
N GLU A 20 -27.06 3.29 -5.46
CA GLU A 20 -26.00 4.22 -5.08
C GLU A 20 -26.02 4.28 -3.55
N ASN A 21 -25.57 3.18 -2.93
CA ASN A 21 -24.74 3.30 -1.75
C ASN A 21 -23.49 4.02 -2.24
N THR A 22 -23.61 5.34 -2.38
CA THR A 22 -22.51 6.27 -2.16
C THR A 22 -22.06 6.01 -0.73
N LYS A 23 -21.30 4.93 -0.55
CA LYS A 23 -20.19 4.95 0.39
C LYS A 23 -19.47 6.22 -0.01
N GLU A 24 -19.60 7.25 0.81
CA GLU A 24 -18.68 8.37 0.76
C GLU A 24 -17.32 7.73 0.56
N ALA A 25 -16.73 7.95 -0.61
CA ALA A 25 -15.38 7.54 -0.88
C ALA A 25 -14.57 8.32 0.13
N LYS A 26 -14.33 7.73 1.31
CA LYS A 26 -13.24 8.12 2.19
C LYS A 26 -12.10 8.27 1.23
N THR A 27 -11.68 9.52 1.03
CA THR A 27 -10.67 9.86 0.04
C THR A 27 -9.41 9.23 0.57
N ALA A 28 -9.21 7.95 0.23
CA ALA A 28 -8.04 7.21 0.61
C ALA A 28 -6.91 7.98 -0.05
N VAL A 29 -6.01 8.49 0.78
CA VAL A 29 -4.88 9.27 0.30
C VAL A 29 -4.11 8.36 -0.65
N ASN A 30 -3.93 8.82 -1.89
CA ASN A 30 -3.20 8.05 -2.89
C ASN A 30 -1.71 8.08 -2.54
N THR A 31 -1.27 7.09 -1.77
CA THR A 31 0.13 6.93 -1.32
C THR A 31 1.11 6.67 -2.46
N MET A 32 0.64 6.42 -3.69
CA MET A 32 1.53 6.47 -4.87
C MET A 32 2.13 7.86 -5.08
N ASN A 33 1.44 8.90 -4.62
CA ASN A 33 1.91 10.27 -4.66
C ASN A 33 2.19 10.71 -3.22
N VAL A 34 3.21 10.14 -2.57
CA VAL A 34 3.80 10.78 -1.38
C VAL A 34 4.18 12.20 -1.80
N ARG A 35 3.37 13.16 -1.36
CA ARG A 35 3.55 14.55 -1.71
C ARG A 35 4.44 15.18 -0.65
N VAL A 36 5.61 15.59 -1.11
CA VAL A 36 6.53 16.41 -0.32
C VAL A 36 6.08 17.86 -0.50
N VAL A 37 5.65 18.50 0.58
CA VAL A 37 5.26 19.91 0.58
C VAL A 37 6.30 20.74 1.32
N HIS A 38 6.44 22.00 0.91
CA HIS A 38 7.19 22.97 1.68
C HIS A 38 6.48 23.24 3.01
N ASP A 39 7.24 23.55 4.06
CA ASP A 39 6.67 23.81 5.39
C ASP A 39 5.70 25.02 5.39
N ASP A 40 5.80 25.89 4.37
CA ASP A 40 4.96 27.08 4.16
C ASP A 40 3.76 26.83 3.21
N ASP A 41 3.62 25.63 2.62
CA ASP A 41 2.51 25.32 1.72
C ASP A 41 1.20 25.17 2.53
N PRO A 42 0.05 25.65 2.01
CA PRO A 42 -1.23 25.42 2.66
C PRO A 42 -1.52 23.90 2.71
N PRO A 43 -1.96 23.35 3.86
CA PRO A 43 -2.18 21.91 4.00
C PRO A 43 -3.20 21.44 2.96
N THR A 44 -2.80 20.50 2.10
CA THR A 44 -3.64 20.10 0.96
C THR A 44 -4.65 19.01 1.29
N GLY A 45 -4.68 18.58 2.56
CA GLY A 45 -5.40 17.41 3.03
C GLY A 45 -4.43 16.28 3.37
N GLN A 46 -4.92 15.32 4.16
CA GLN A 46 -4.15 14.24 4.83
C GLN A 46 -3.01 13.63 4.00
N GLY A 47 -1.90 13.33 4.66
CA GLY A 47 -0.80 12.53 4.10
C GLY A 47 0.35 13.31 3.43
N ASP A 48 0.33 14.63 3.47
CA ASP A 48 1.45 15.48 3.06
C ASP A 48 2.64 15.32 4.02
N ILE A 49 3.85 15.03 3.51
CA ILE A 49 5.06 14.95 4.33
C ILE A 49 5.83 16.28 4.21
N PRO A 50 6.06 17.00 5.33
CA PRO A 50 6.84 18.24 5.31
C PRO A 50 8.27 18.02 4.83
N ARG A 51 8.79 18.90 3.98
CA ARG A 51 10.16 18.79 3.44
C ARG A 51 11.23 18.79 4.53
N SER A 52 11.01 19.52 5.63
CA SER A 52 11.89 19.49 6.81
C SER A 52 12.05 18.09 7.40
N LYS A 53 11.12 17.16 7.15
CA LYS A 53 11.15 15.76 7.61
C LYS A 53 11.81 14.82 6.60
N LEU A 54 12.18 15.29 5.41
CA LEU A 54 12.63 14.46 4.28
C LEU A 54 14.12 14.63 3.96
N VAL A 55 14.93 14.88 5.00
CA VAL A 55 16.36 15.18 4.88
C VAL A 55 17.14 14.04 4.17
N TYR A 56 16.55 12.85 4.06
CA TYR A 56 17.19 11.60 3.63
C TYR A 56 17.46 11.45 2.14
N LYS A 57 16.69 12.09 1.25
CA LYS A 57 16.89 11.92 -0.21
C LYS A 57 18.20 12.55 -0.71
N SER A 58 18.85 13.37 0.12
CA SER A 58 20.10 14.08 -0.17
C SER A 58 21.34 13.46 0.48
N PHE A 59 21.20 12.44 1.33
CA PHE A 59 22.34 11.77 1.94
C PHE A 59 22.74 10.54 1.14
N ASP A 60 24.03 10.30 0.97
CA ASP A 60 24.51 9.02 0.46
C ASP A 60 24.08 7.92 1.45
N HIS A 61 23.25 6.98 0.98
CA HIS A 61 22.65 5.92 1.80
C HIS A 61 23.70 5.03 2.49
N ASN A 62 24.93 5.02 1.97
CA ASN A 62 26.07 4.29 2.54
C ASN A 62 26.81 5.08 3.62
N SER A 63 26.47 6.36 3.83
CA SER A 63 27.09 7.19 4.88
C SER A 63 26.60 6.86 6.29
N PHE A 64 25.56 6.03 6.42
CA PHE A 64 25.01 5.59 7.70
C PHE A 64 24.99 4.07 7.80
N THR A 65 25.19 3.54 8.99
CA THR A 65 24.91 2.14 9.31
C THR A 65 23.41 1.87 9.30
N LEU A 66 23.02 0.60 9.13
CA LEU A 66 21.60 0.22 9.21
C LEU A 66 21.00 0.55 10.60
N THR A 67 21.80 0.43 11.67
CA THR A 67 21.34 0.76 13.03
C THR A 67 20.98 2.24 13.14
N GLU A 68 21.86 3.14 12.68
CA GLU A 68 21.59 4.59 12.69
C GLU A 68 20.36 4.94 11.84
N LEU A 69 20.15 4.27 10.71
CA LEU A 69 18.95 4.46 9.89
C LEU A 69 17.68 4.01 10.61
N CYS A 70 17.71 2.88 11.31
CA CYS A 70 16.59 2.38 12.11
C CYS A 70 16.28 3.30 13.31
N GLU A 71 17.31 3.85 13.97
CA GLU A 71 17.13 4.81 15.06
C GLU A 71 16.49 6.10 14.57
N ARG A 72 16.95 6.62 13.43
CA ARG A 72 16.36 7.80 12.78
C ARG A 72 14.91 7.56 12.36
N TYR A 73 14.63 6.40 11.78
CA TYR A 73 13.25 5.98 11.48
C TYR A 73 12.36 6.08 12.73
N LYS A 74 12.76 5.46 13.83
CA LYS A 74 11.99 5.48 15.09
C LYS A 74 11.81 6.90 15.62
N SER A 75 12.88 7.70 15.62
CA SER A 75 12.83 9.09 16.08
C SER A 75 11.89 9.94 15.24
N ASP A 76 11.90 9.79 13.91
CA ASP A 76 11.05 10.57 13.03
C ASP A 76 9.57 10.17 13.17
N ILE A 77 9.32 8.88 13.33
CA ILE A 77 7.98 8.35 13.55
C ILE A 77 7.39 8.83 14.90
N GLU A 78 8.19 8.84 15.97
CA GLU A 78 7.74 9.26 17.30
C GLU A 78 7.26 10.72 17.36
N VAL A 79 7.92 11.61 16.62
CA VAL A 79 7.63 13.05 16.62
C VAL A 79 6.70 13.50 15.49
N THR A 80 6.16 12.55 14.73
CA THR A 80 5.32 12.81 13.56
C THR A 80 3.85 12.90 13.93
N ALA A 81 3.13 13.84 13.30
CA ALA A 81 1.70 13.95 13.49
C ALA A 81 0.96 12.72 12.90
N PRO A 82 -0.16 12.29 13.51
CA PRO A 82 -0.86 11.06 13.11
C PRO A 82 -1.36 11.05 11.65
N ASP A 83 -1.57 12.22 11.05
CA ASP A 83 -2.22 12.40 9.75
C ASP A 83 -1.34 12.03 8.54
N TYR A 84 -0.01 11.92 8.70
CA TYR A 84 0.90 11.45 7.65
C TYR A 84 1.84 10.33 8.10
N HIS A 85 1.56 9.72 9.25
CA HIS A 85 2.35 8.66 9.86
C HIS A 85 2.57 7.47 8.90
N ASP A 86 1.50 6.94 8.29
CA ASP A 86 1.58 5.81 7.35
C ASP A 86 2.42 6.15 6.10
N ASN A 87 2.28 7.38 5.60
CA ASN A 87 3.05 7.85 4.45
C ASN A 87 4.54 7.96 4.78
N LEU A 88 4.87 8.45 5.98
CA LEU A 88 6.25 8.52 6.44
C LEU A 88 6.84 7.13 6.64
N LYS A 89 6.08 6.17 7.20
CA LYS A 89 6.52 4.76 7.30
C LYS A 89 6.78 4.13 5.94
N ASN A 90 5.85 4.29 5.01
CA ASN A 90 5.99 3.79 3.64
C ASN A 90 7.20 4.40 2.93
N PHE A 91 7.39 5.72 3.09
CA PHE A 91 8.51 6.44 2.50
C PHE A 91 9.84 5.96 3.08
N TRP A 92 9.95 5.86 4.41
CA TRP A 92 11.15 5.33 5.05
C TRP A 92 11.48 3.92 4.59
N PHE A 93 10.49 3.02 4.57
CA PHE A 93 10.72 1.66 4.10
C PHE A 93 11.15 1.60 2.63
N SER A 94 10.75 2.57 1.81
CA SER A 94 11.25 2.70 0.42
C SER A 94 12.73 3.08 0.33
N ILE A 95 13.28 3.73 1.36
CA ILE A 95 14.68 4.15 1.45
C ILE A 95 15.56 3.05 2.04
N ILE A 96 15.12 2.45 3.14
CA ILE A 96 15.97 1.56 3.97
C ILE A 96 15.65 0.07 3.80
N GLY A 97 14.51 -0.27 3.20
CA GLY A 97 14.01 -1.64 3.24
C GLY A 97 14.87 -2.66 2.49
N ASP A 98 15.57 -2.26 1.41
CA ASP A 98 16.50 -3.16 0.73
C ASP A 98 17.70 -3.54 1.64
N ARG A 99 18.16 -2.61 2.48
CA ARG A 99 19.20 -2.88 3.49
C ARG A 99 18.67 -3.70 4.66
N ILE A 100 17.43 -3.49 5.08
CA ILE A 100 16.77 -4.35 6.09
C ILE A 100 16.74 -5.80 5.62
N ILE A 101 16.40 -6.02 4.34
CA ILE A 101 16.33 -7.35 3.74
C ILE A 101 17.71 -8.03 3.73
N SER A 102 18.77 -7.31 3.33
CA SER A 102 20.10 -7.90 3.16
C SER A 102 20.96 -7.94 4.42
N GLU A 103 20.87 -6.93 5.29
CA GLU A 103 21.76 -6.72 6.44
C GLU A 103 21.04 -6.87 7.79
N GLY A 104 19.72 -6.75 7.82
CA GLY A 104 18.96 -6.71 9.07
C GLY A 104 19.01 -8.01 9.86
N SER A 105 19.08 -7.90 11.20
CA SER A 105 18.88 -9.07 12.07
C SER A 105 17.43 -9.58 11.97
N ASP A 106 17.21 -10.79 12.46
CA ASP A 106 15.90 -11.42 12.51
C ASP A 106 14.86 -10.55 13.25
N GLU A 107 15.27 -9.92 14.35
CA GLU A 107 14.43 -9.00 15.13
C GLU A 107 14.09 -7.74 14.33
N VAL A 108 15.06 -7.18 13.60
CA VAL A 108 14.82 -6.00 12.74
C VAL A 108 13.85 -6.35 11.62
N LYS A 109 14.01 -7.51 10.98
CA LYS A 109 13.09 -7.95 9.91
C LYS A 109 11.67 -8.14 10.45
N LYS A 110 11.50 -8.81 11.60
CA LYS A 110 10.20 -8.99 12.25
C LYS A 110 9.54 -7.64 12.60
N TYR A 111 10.31 -6.73 13.21
CA TYR A 111 9.85 -5.38 13.53
C TYR A 111 9.29 -4.67 12.29
N PHE A 112 10.02 -4.67 11.17
CA PHE A 112 9.55 -3.99 9.97
C PHE A 112 8.38 -4.71 9.28
N ILE A 113 8.26 -6.04 9.39
CA ILE A 113 7.06 -6.76 8.93
C ILE A 113 5.84 -6.26 9.69
N GLU A 114 5.91 -6.21 11.02
CA GLU A 114 4.81 -5.72 11.88
C GLU A 114 4.46 -4.27 11.55
N GLU A 115 5.47 -3.40 11.39
CA GLU A 115 5.25 -2.00 11.00
C GLU A 115 4.56 -1.87 9.64
N GLN A 116 4.87 -2.73 8.66
CA GLN A 116 4.23 -2.70 7.34
C GLN A 116 2.82 -3.29 7.37
N LEU A 117 2.54 -4.28 8.22
CA LEU A 117 1.22 -4.87 8.41
C LEU A 117 0.27 -3.96 9.21
N GLY A 118 0.82 -3.04 10.00
CA GLY A 118 0.05 -2.04 10.75
C GLY A 118 -0.42 -0.84 9.93
N LEU A 119 -0.05 -0.74 8.65
CA LEU A 119 -0.41 0.39 7.78
C LEU A 119 -1.80 0.21 7.18
N GLN A 120 -2.47 1.33 6.89
CA GLN A 120 -3.73 1.30 6.13
C GLN A 120 -3.54 0.91 4.67
N ASN A 121 -2.34 1.11 4.13
CA ASN A 121 -1.93 0.65 2.80
C ASN A 121 -0.40 0.69 2.66
N ASN A 122 0.12 -0.07 1.69
CA ASN A 122 1.56 -0.13 1.40
C ASN A 122 1.84 -0.35 -0.10
N LEU A 123 1.13 0.41 -0.95
CA LEU A 123 1.19 0.23 -2.40
C LEU A 123 2.57 0.53 -3.01
N MET A 124 3.38 1.31 -2.29
CA MET A 124 4.74 1.70 -2.69
C MET A 124 5.74 0.55 -2.51
N ASN A 125 5.54 -0.34 -1.53
CA ASN A 125 6.52 -1.36 -1.17
C ASN A 125 6.02 -2.79 -1.36
N ILE A 126 5.05 -3.02 -2.26
CA ILE A 126 4.51 -4.37 -2.53
C ILE A 126 5.63 -5.37 -2.75
N GLU A 127 6.48 -5.18 -3.77
CA GLU A 127 7.57 -6.10 -4.08
C GLU A 127 8.54 -6.29 -2.90
N ARG A 128 8.89 -5.18 -2.25
CA ARG A 128 9.87 -5.16 -1.16
C ARG A 128 9.37 -5.88 0.08
N PHE A 129 8.09 -5.76 0.42
CA PHE A 129 7.50 -6.47 1.55
C PHE A 129 7.58 -7.99 1.36
N TYR A 130 7.23 -8.50 0.18
CA TYR A 130 7.35 -9.95 -0.08
C TYR A 130 8.80 -10.44 -0.10
N LYS A 131 9.75 -9.62 -0.54
CA LYS A 131 11.19 -9.92 -0.38
C LYS A 131 11.61 -9.96 1.09
N LEU A 132 11.08 -9.05 1.91
CA LEU A 132 11.29 -9.06 3.36
C LEU A 132 10.75 -10.34 4.00
N LEU A 133 9.56 -10.80 3.60
CA LEU A 133 9.02 -12.08 4.08
C LEU A 133 9.94 -13.26 3.73
N LEU A 134 10.47 -13.32 2.51
CA LEU A 134 11.40 -14.40 2.10
C LEU A 134 12.72 -14.38 2.87
N ALA A 135 13.21 -13.20 3.23
CA ALA A 135 14.45 -13.03 3.97
C ALA A 135 14.27 -13.11 5.50
N SER A 136 13.04 -13.26 5.98
CA SER A 136 12.70 -13.25 7.39
C SER A 136 12.88 -14.63 8.04
N PRO A 137 13.03 -14.69 9.37
CA PRO A 137 13.07 -15.95 10.12
C PRO A 137 11.68 -16.59 10.34
N LEU A 138 10.64 -16.07 9.69
CA LEU A 138 9.28 -16.57 9.86
C LEU A 138 9.17 -18.01 9.34
N THR A 139 8.37 -18.81 10.03
CA THR A 139 7.92 -20.10 9.50
C THR A 139 7.06 -19.89 8.24
N GLU A 140 6.87 -20.96 7.46
CA GLU A 140 5.97 -20.89 6.29
C GLU A 140 4.57 -20.42 6.68
N GLU A 141 4.03 -20.93 7.79
CA GLU A 141 2.70 -20.59 8.26
C GLU A 141 2.60 -19.10 8.62
N GLU A 142 3.53 -18.60 9.44
CA GLU A 142 3.61 -17.17 9.80
C GLU A 142 3.77 -16.28 8.56
N GLY A 143 4.63 -16.70 7.62
CA GLY A 143 4.87 -16.00 6.37
C GLY A 143 3.61 -15.94 5.47
N LEU A 144 2.85 -17.03 5.38
CA LEU A 144 1.58 -17.07 4.65
C LEU A 144 0.51 -16.18 5.31
N VAL A 145 0.44 -16.16 6.64
CA VAL A 145 -0.45 -15.25 7.37
C VAL A 145 -0.10 -13.79 7.05
N ALA A 146 1.17 -13.41 7.21
CA ALA A 146 1.64 -12.05 6.91
C ALA A 146 1.40 -11.66 5.44
N SER A 147 1.67 -12.57 4.51
CA SER A 147 1.39 -12.40 3.07
C SER A 147 -0.09 -12.11 2.80
N ASN A 148 -1.00 -12.88 3.41
CA ASN A 148 -2.44 -12.69 3.24
C ASN A 148 -2.92 -11.37 3.84
N THR A 149 -2.52 -11.04 5.06
CA THR A 149 -2.87 -9.77 5.70
C THR A 149 -2.40 -8.58 4.86
N PHE A 150 -1.15 -8.61 4.38
CA PHE A 150 -0.62 -7.57 3.51
C PHE A 150 -1.39 -7.45 2.20
N TYR A 151 -1.79 -8.59 1.60
CA TYR A 151 -2.60 -8.59 0.39
C TYR A 151 -3.95 -7.92 0.61
N GLU A 152 -4.67 -8.26 1.68
CA GLU A 152 -6.00 -7.73 1.99
C GLU A 152 -5.97 -6.21 2.18
N ILE A 153 -5.03 -5.72 2.99
CA ILE A 153 -4.80 -4.28 3.22
C ILE A 153 -4.62 -3.54 1.88
N ASN A 154 -3.79 -4.06 0.99
CA ASN A 154 -3.48 -3.40 -0.27
C ASN A 154 -4.57 -3.58 -1.32
N GLU A 155 -5.32 -4.68 -1.31
CA GLU A 155 -6.48 -4.86 -2.17
C GLU A 155 -7.57 -3.83 -1.84
N GLU A 156 -7.87 -3.67 -0.54
CA GLU A 156 -8.84 -2.67 -0.06
C GLU A 156 -8.39 -1.26 -0.45
N ALA A 157 -7.10 -0.95 -0.25
CA ALA A 157 -6.54 0.32 -0.67
C ALA A 157 -6.70 0.55 -2.18
N ILE A 158 -6.38 -0.43 -3.02
CA ILE A 158 -6.53 -0.29 -4.48
C ILE A 158 -8.00 -0.02 -4.85
N ALA A 159 -8.95 -0.69 -4.21
CA ALA A 159 -10.37 -0.47 -4.46
C ALA A 159 -10.86 0.91 -3.98
N GLY A 160 -10.27 1.47 -2.92
CA GLY A 160 -10.65 2.77 -2.36
C GLY A 160 -10.03 3.99 -3.04
N LEU A 161 -9.01 3.82 -3.88
CA LEU A 161 -8.31 4.92 -4.54
C LEU A 161 -9.01 5.42 -5.80
N GLN A 162 -8.92 6.73 -6.02
CA GLN A 162 -9.28 7.33 -7.31
C GLN A 162 -8.10 7.21 -8.29
N TRP A 163 -8.23 6.30 -9.24
CA TRP A 163 -7.23 6.04 -10.27
C TRP A 163 -7.39 7.00 -11.46
N LYS A 164 -6.27 7.39 -12.07
CA LYS A 164 -6.32 8.21 -13.30
C LYS A 164 -6.94 7.45 -14.47
N SER A 165 -6.82 6.13 -14.47
CA SER A 165 -7.43 5.25 -15.44
C SER A 165 -7.60 3.84 -14.88
N GLU A 166 -8.57 3.10 -15.42
CA GLU A 166 -8.74 1.66 -15.16
C GLU A 166 -7.45 0.87 -15.45
N LYS A 167 -6.67 1.30 -16.46
CA LYS A 167 -5.40 0.67 -16.80
C LYS A 167 -4.38 0.73 -15.64
N GLU A 168 -4.29 1.87 -14.95
CA GLU A 168 -3.40 2.03 -13.80
C GLU A 168 -3.84 1.17 -12.61
N GLU A 169 -5.14 1.18 -12.31
CA GLU A 169 -5.71 0.30 -11.27
C GLU A 169 -5.38 -1.16 -11.56
N MET A 170 -5.69 -1.63 -12.78
CA MET A 170 -5.47 -3.00 -13.18
C MET A 170 -3.99 -3.37 -13.20
N ALA A 171 -3.09 -2.42 -13.53
CA ALA A 171 -1.65 -2.66 -13.44
C ALA A 171 -1.22 -2.91 -11.98
N LYS A 172 -1.71 -2.11 -11.04
CA LYS A 172 -1.38 -2.26 -9.62
C LYS A 172 -2.00 -3.53 -9.01
N ARG A 173 -3.24 -3.88 -9.36
CA ARG A 173 -3.84 -5.18 -8.97
C ARG A 173 -3.02 -6.36 -9.47
N ARG A 174 -2.59 -6.32 -10.73
CA ARG A 174 -1.74 -7.39 -11.30
C ARG A 174 -0.39 -7.51 -10.57
N GLU A 175 0.25 -6.39 -10.24
CA GLU A 175 1.48 -6.39 -9.46
C GLU A 175 1.28 -7.05 -8.09
N LEU A 176 0.21 -6.69 -7.37
CA LEU A 176 -0.11 -7.28 -6.06
C LEU A 176 -0.32 -8.79 -6.15
N VAL A 177 -1.16 -9.24 -7.08
CA VAL A 177 -1.46 -10.67 -7.30
C VAL A 177 -0.21 -11.44 -7.73
N TYR A 178 0.56 -10.89 -8.67
CA TYR A 178 1.76 -11.54 -9.18
C TYR A 178 2.81 -11.74 -8.08
N THR A 179 3.04 -10.70 -7.27
CA THR A 179 4.04 -10.74 -6.20
C THR A 179 3.65 -11.74 -5.11
N LYS A 180 2.38 -11.72 -4.67
CA LYS A 180 1.85 -12.70 -3.71
C LYS A 180 2.02 -14.13 -4.21
N ARG A 181 1.56 -14.42 -5.42
CA ARG A 181 1.66 -15.76 -6.01
C ARG A 181 3.10 -16.23 -6.12
N THR A 182 4.01 -15.33 -6.49
CA THR A 182 5.43 -15.65 -6.61
C THR A 182 6.01 -16.01 -5.25
N TYR A 183 5.70 -15.23 -4.21
CA TYR A 183 6.08 -15.55 -2.84
C TYR A 183 5.58 -16.93 -2.39
N GLU A 184 4.29 -17.21 -2.57
CA GLU A 184 3.69 -18.48 -2.15
C GLU A 184 4.31 -19.69 -2.86
N ILE A 185 4.66 -19.55 -4.14
CA ILE A 185 5.37 -20.60 -4.87
C ILE A 185 6.76 -20.81 -4.27
N LEU A 186 7.51 -19.73 -4.05
CA LEU A 186 8.89 -19.81 -3.54
C LEU A 186 8.95 -20.42 -2.14
N ILE A 187 8.07 -20.02 -1.23
CA ILE A 187 8.10 -20.52 0.14
C ILE A 187 7.71 -22.01 0.23
N ARG A 188 6.76 -22.45 -0.61
CA ARG A 188 6.37 -23.87 -0.70
C ARG A 188 7.41 -24.73 -1.40
N SER A 189 8.19 -24.14 -2.31
CA SER A 189 9.24 -24.85 -3.07
C SER A 189 10.57 -24.91 -2.33
N SER A 190 10.71 -24.19 -1.22
CA SER A 190 11.92 -24.17 -0.38
C SER A 190 11.94 -25.29 0.67
N LYS A 191 11.05 -26.28 0.54
CA LYS A 191 10.94 -27.48 1.38
C LYS A 191 11.31 -28.74 0.61
#